data_AF-A0A0R3TG04-F1
#
_entry.id   AF-A0A0R3TG04-F1
#
_cell.length_a   1.000
_cell.length_b   1.000
_cell.length_c   1.000
_cell.angle_alpha   90.00
_cell.angle_beta   90.00
_cell.angle_gamma   90.00
#
_symmetry.space_group_name_H-M   'P 1'
#
loop_
_entity.id
_entity.type
_entity.pdbx_description
1 polymer ?
#
loop_
_entity_poly.entity_id
_entity_poly.type
_entity_poly.pdbx_seq_one_letter_code
_entity_poly.pdbx_strand_id
1 'polypeptide(L)'
;MGLAISLVATCKEKVWYHANCASRGRGCFDTRVLNAGGCCIWYNERQLLGEIEEHLGVTIDTVSNDLLVPTNEFDGKVVYGEKLKSAAPAYQSHTDVLKVALKDLNRMEKTTQISFLNLRYGNILKC
;
A
#
# COMPACT_ATOMS: atom_id res chain seq x y z
N MET A 1 8.01 1.52 4.12
CA MET A 1 8.29 1.03 2.77
C MET A 1 7.21 0.03 2.37
N GLY A 2 6.97 -0.13 1.07
CA GLY A 2 5.94 -1.01 0.51
C GLY A 2 6.56 -2.22 -0.20
N LEU A 3 5.77 -3.27 -0.37
CA LEU A 3 6.10 -4.42 -1.21
C LEU A 3 5.52 -4.19 -2.61
N ALA A 4 6.35 -4.32 -3.64
CA ALA A 4 5.90 -4.35 -5.03
C ALA A 4 5.95 -5.80 -5.52
N ILE A 5 4.85 -6.26 -6.12
CA ILE A 5 4.74 -7.60 -6.71
C ILE A 5 4.40 -7.40 -8.18
N SER A 6 5.18 -8.02 -9.06
CA SER A 6 4.93 -8.06 -10.49
C SER A 6 4.43 -9.45 -10.88
N LEU A 7 3.27 -9.51 -11.54
CA LEU A 7 2.81 -10.73 -12.20
C LEU A 7 3.31 -10.70 -13.64
N VAL A 8 4.08 -11.71 -14.04
CA VAL A 8 4.75 -11.76 -15.35
C VAL A 8 4.35 -13.04 -16.07
N ALA A 9 3.67 -12.89 -17.21
CA ALA A 9 3.27 -13.96 -18.09
C ALA A 9 4.49 -14.63 -18.74
N THR A 10 4.40 -15.95 -18.90
CA THR A 10 5.46 -16.75 -19.51
C THR A 10 5.43 -16.71 -21.04
N CYS A 11 4.29 -16.33 -21.62
CA CYS A 11 4.05 -16.22 -23.05
C CYS A 11 3.68 -14.78 -23.43
N LYS A 12 3.79 -14.46 -24.72
CA LYS A 12 3.33 -13.16 -25.23
C LYS A 12 1.82 -13.11 -25.18
N GLU A 13 1.29 -12.03 -24.63
CA GLU A 13 -0.15 -11.82 -24.53
C GLU A 13 -0.63 -10.79 -25.55
N LYS A 14 -1.82 -11.01 -26.10
CA LYS A 14 -2.43 -10.07 -27.02
C LYS A 14 -3.26 -9.06 -26.22
N VAL A 15 -2.78 -7.84 -26.14
CA VAL A 15 -3.41 -6.77 -25.33
C VAL A 15 -3.91 -5.64 -26.21
N TRP A 16 -4.90 -4.91 -25.71
CA TRP A 16 -5.40 -3.69 -26.34
C TRP A 16 -4.44 -2.53 -26.09
N TYR A 17 -4.08 -1.82 -27.16
CA TYR A 17 -3.16 -0.66 -27.09
C TYR A 17 -3.77 0.62 -27.66
N HIS A 18 -4.76 0.49 -28.57
CA HIS A 18 -5.53 1.61 -29.13
C HIS A 18 -4.70 2.84 -29.60
N ALA A 19 -3.50 2.61 -30.17
CA ALA A 19 -2.64 3.70 -30.64
C ALA A 19 -3.20 4.43 -31.88
N ASN A 20 -3.75 3.67 -32.84
CA ASN A 20 -4.22 4.20 -34.13
C ASN A 20 -5.73 4.50 -34.16
N CYS A 21 -6.39 4.45 -33.01
CA CYS A 21 -7.84 4.66 -32.89
C CYS A 21 -8.17 6.09 -32.48
N ALA A 22 -8.88 6.83 -33.33
CA ALA A 22 -9.33 8.19 -33.03
C ALA A 22 -10.21 8.26 -31.77
N SER A 23 -11.00 7.22 -31.49
CA SER A 23 -11.86 7.15 -30.31
C SER A 23 -11.15 6.65 -29.04
N ARG A 24 -9.84 6.36 -29.09
CA ARG A 24 -9.02 5.87 -27.97
C ARG A 24 -9.65 4.65 -27.27
N GLY A 25 -10.23 3.75 -28.05
CA GLY A 25 -10.83 2.51 -27.55
C GLY A 25 -12.33 2.60 -27.24
N ARG A 26 -12.94 3.79 -27.23
CA ARG A 26 -14.40 3.89 -27.07
C ARG A 26 -15.11 3.25 -28.27
N GLY A 27 -15.81 2.14 -28.02
CA GLY A 27 -16.53 1.37 -29.04
C GLY A 27 -15.63 0.65 -30.05
N CYS A 28 -14.36 0.41 -29.72
CA CYS A 28 -13.42 -0.26 -30.62
C CYS A 28 -13.42 -1.78 -30.39
N PHE A 29 -13.61 -2.54 -31.47
CA PHE A 29 -13.61 -4.01 -31.45
C PHE A 29 -12.58 -4.61 -32.42
N ASP A 30 -11.70 -3.78 -32.99
CA ASP A 30 -10.70 -4.24 -33.94
C ASP A 30 -9.50 -4.89 -33.23
N THR A 31 -9.55 -6.22 -33.14
CA THR A 31 -8.52 -7.00 -32.45
C THR A 31 -7.27 -7.23 -33.30
N ARG A 32 -7.16 -6.73 -34.54
CA ARG A 32 -5.96 -6.97 -35.35
C ARG A 32 -4.75 -6.29 -34.69
N VAL A 33 -3.55 -6.77 -34.98
CA VAL A 33 -2.32 -6.16 -34.47
C VAL A 33 -2.08 -4.80 -35.15
N LEU A 34 -1.38 -3.88 -34.47
CA LEU A 34 -1.03 -2.56 -35.04
C LEU A 34 -0.36 -2.64 -36.41
N ASN A 35 0.53 -3.61 -36.60
CA ASN A 35 1.23 -3.85 -37.88
C ASN A 35 0.27 -4.20 -39.03
N ALA A 36 -0.94 -4.67 -38.70
CA ALA A 36 -2.02 -4.97 -39.64
C ALA A 36 -3.14 -3.91 -39.59
N GLY A 37 -2.88 -2.75 -38.99
CA GLY A 37 -3.81 -1.62 -38.87
C GLY A 37 -4.88 -1.75 -37.78
N GLY A 38 -4.81 -2.75 -36.90
CA GLY A 38 -5.76 -2.92 -35.80
C GLY A 38 -5.38 -2.19 -34.51
N CYS A 39 -5.97 -2.58 -33.37
CA CYS A 39 -5.80 -1.91 -32.07
C CYS A 39 -5.12 -2.75 -30.98
N CYS A 40 -4.56 -3.91 -31.33
CA CYS A 40 -3.84 -4.77 -30.40
C CYS A 40 -2.32 -4.77 -30.61
N ILE A 41 -1.58 -5.15 -29.57
CA ILE A 41 -0.16 -5.50 -29.65
C ILE A 41 0.10 -6.86 -29.01
N TRP A 42 1.23 -7.46 -29.35
CA TRP A 42 1.77 -8.59 -28.61
C TRP A 42 2.68 -8.05 -27.50
N TYR A 43 2.20 -8.12 -26.27
CA TYR A 43 2.91 -7.68 -25.08
C TYR A 43 3.87 -8.78 -24.62
N ASN A 44 5.14 -8.42 -24.44
CA ASN A 44 6.20 -9.35 -24.08
C ASN A 44 6.71 -9.04 -22.68
N GLU A 45 6.04 -9.57 -21.67
CA GLU A 45 6.33 -9.24 -20.27
C GLU A 45 7.70 -9.73 -19.81
N ARG A 46 8.19 -10.86 -20.35
CA ARG A 46 9.55 -11.34 -20.07
C ARG A 46 10.63 -10.36 -20.53
N GLN A 47 10.43 -9.71 -21.68
CA GLN A 47 11.37 -8.71 -22.16
C GLN A 47 11.34 -7.47 -21.27
N LEU A 48 10.14 -7.01 -20.90
CA LEU A 48 9.97 -5.85 -20.03
C LEU A 48 10.57 -6.09 -18.63
N LEU A 49 10.43 -7.31 -18.10
CA LEU A 49 11.08 -7.70 -16.84
C LEU A 49 12.60 -7.54 -16.97
N GLY A 50 13.20 -8.04 -18.05
CA GLY A 50 14.65 -7.90 -18.28
C GLY A 50 15.10 -6.44 -18.39
N GLU A 51 14.34 -5.59 -19.09
CA GLU A 51 14.63 -4.14 -19.18
C GLU A 51 14.55 -3.45 -17.80
N ILE A 52 13.61 -3.87 -16.94
CA ILE A 52 13.50 -3.38 -15.56
C ILE A 52 14.69 -3.83 -14.71
N GLU A 53 15.08 -5.11 -14.80
CA GLU A 53 16.23 -5.66 -14.07
C GLU A 53 17.54 -4.99 -14.49
N GLU A 54 17.73 -4.73 -15.80
CA GLU A 54 18.87 -3.99 -16.33
C GLU A 54 18.90 -2.56 -15.78
N HIS A 55 17.75 -1.87 -15.74
CA HIS A 55 17.65 -0.52 -15.20
C HIS A 55 17.94 -0.46 -13.69
N LEU A 56 17.49 -1.45 -12.93
CA LEU A 56 17.72 -1.55 -11.50
C LEU A 56 19.13 -2.07 -11.15
N GLY A 57 19.80 -2.75 -12.08
CA GLY A 57 21.07 -3.43 -11.86
C GLY A 57 20.96 -4.63 -10.90
N VAL A 58 19.75 -5.15 -10.69
CA VAL A 58 19.45 -6.24 -9.75
C VAL A 58 18.45 -7.19 -10.39
N THR A 59 18.69 -8.49 -10.25
CA THR A 59 17.73 -9.54 -10.63
C THR A 59 16.61 -9.62 -9.60
N ILE A 60 15.35 -9.62 -10.07
CA ILE A 60 14.17 -9.66 -9.20
C ILE A 60 13.89 -11.11 -8.84
N ASP A 61 13.73 -11.38 -7.54
CA ASP A 61 13.42 -12.71 -7.05
C ASP A 61 12.05 -13.20 -7.57
N THR A 62 12.03 -14.44 -8.03
CA THR A 62 10.80 -15.11 -8.48
C THR A 62 10.22 -15.97 -7.36
N VAL A 63 8.89 -16.02 -7.27
CA VAL A 63 8.18 -16.79 -6.26
C VAL A 63 7.62 -18.07 -6.90
N SER A 64 7.62 -19.17 -6.14
CA SER A 64 7.01 -20.43 -6.59
C SER A 64 5.48 -20.32 -6.70
N ASN A 65 4.84 -21.35 -7.26
CA ASN A 65 3.38 -21.45 -7.34
C ASN A 65 2.67 -21.41 -5.98
N ASP A 66 3.40 -21.63 -4.89
CA ASP A 66 2.88 -21.55 -3.53
C ASP A 66 2.72 -20.10 -3.06
N LEU A 67 3.15 -19.12 -3.88
CA LEU A 67 3.10 -17.68 -3.61
C LEU A 67 3.76 -17.28 -2.28
N LEU A 68 4.70 -18.10 -1.82
CA LEU A 68 5.47 -17.85 -0.61
C LEU A 68 6.58 -16.85 -0.90
N VAL A 69 6.30 -15.57 -0.66
CA VAL A 69 7.28 -14.49 -0.85
C VAL A 69 8.45 -14.69 0.12
N PRO A 70 9.69 -14.89 -0.37
CA PRO A 70 10.84 -15.04 0.48
C PRO A 70 11.04 -13.76 1.29
N THR A 71 11.32 -13.93 2.56
CA THR A 71 11.37 -12.82 3.49
C THR A 71 12.80 -12.33 3.60
N ASN A 72 13.24 -11.56 2.59
CA ASN A 72 14.58 -10.99 2.54
C ASN A 72 14.78 -10.00 3.71
N GLU A 73 15.82 -10.22 4.50
CA GLU A 73 16.28 -9.26 5.52
C GLU A 73 16.96 -8.10 4.81
N PHE A 74 16.20 -7.06 4.48
CA PHE A 74 16.78 -5.82 3.99
C PHE A 74 17.54 -5.15 5.15
N ASP A 75 18.88 -5.25 5.12
CA ASP A 75 19.86 -4.56 5.97
C ASP A 75 19.60 -4.60 7.49
N GLY A 76 19.07 -5.70 8.04
CA GLY A 76 18.94 -5.94 9.49
C GLY A 76 18.19 -4.87 10.31
N LYS A 77 17.60 -3.86 9.66
CA LYS A 77 17.03 -2.66 10.28
C LYS A 77 15.56 -2.51 10.03
N VAL A 78 15.02 -3.13 8.98
CA VAL A 78 13.62 -2.90 8.62
C VAL A 78 12.92 -4.18 8.18
N VAL A 79 12.22 -4.79 9.14
CA VAL A 79 11.35 -5.95 8.93
C VAL A 79 9.92 -5.44 8.74
N TYR A 80 9.32 -5.74 7.58
CA TYR A 80 7.92 -5.41 7.29
C TYR A 80 7.02 -6.65 7.40
N GLY A 81 5.74 -6.44 7.73
CA GLY A 81 4.73 -7.49 7.75
C GLY A 81 4.77 -8.40 8.99
N GLU A 82 4.19 -9.59 8.85
CA GLU A 82 3.93 -10.56 9.93
C GLU A 82 5.17 -10.98 10.74
N LYS A 83 6.38 -10.80 10.20
CA LYS A 83 7.65 -11.01 10.91
C LYS A 83 7.86 -10.08 12.12
N LEU A 84 7.11 -8.99 12.27
CA LEU A 84 7.15 -8.15 13.47
C LEU A 84 6.58 -8.87 14.71
N LYS A 85 5.78 -9.93 14.55
CA LYS A 85 5.22 -10.68 15.69
C LYS A 85 6.23 -11.63 16.34
N SER A 86 7.25 -12.08 15.60
CA SER A 86 8.13 -13.18 16.03
C SER A 86 9.47 -12.70 16.61
N ALA A 87 9.94 -11.52 16.22
CA ALA A 87 11.27 -11.01 16.59
C ALA A 87 11.27 -9.60 17.20
N ALA A 88 10.12 -8.94 17.36
CA ALA A 88 10.11 -7.62 17.98
C ALA A 88 10.32 -7.73 19.51
N PRO A 89 11.26 -6.96 20.11
CA PRO A 89 11.10 -6.60 21.52
C PRO A 89 9.73 -5.96 21.64
N ALA A 90 8.95 -6.30 22.68
CA ALA A 90 7.57 -5.83 22.86
C ALA A 90 7.47 -4.35 22.47
N TYR A 91 7.00 -4.08 21.25
CA TYR A 91 6.93 -2.72 20.73
C TYR A 91 5.92 -2.04 21.61
N GLN A 92 6.39 -1.15 22.50
CA GLN A 92 5.49 -0.24 23.21
C GLN A 92 4.89 0.61 22.13
N SER A 93 3.68 0.22 21.72
CA SER A 93 2.88 0.94 20.75
C SER A 93 2.89 2.41 21.14
N HIS A 94 2.84 3.31 20.17
CA HIS A 94 2.67 4.74 20.47
C HIS A 94 1.47 4.98 21.41
N THR A 95 0.51 4.05 21.47
CA THR A 95 -0.56 4.03 22.48
C THR A 95 -0.07 4.00 23.93
N ASP A 96 1.03 3.31 24.25
CA ASP A 96 1.59 3.25 25.61
C ASP A 96 2.32 4.55 25.98
N VAL A 97 3.05 5.13 25.03
CA VAL A 97 3.68 6.45 25.18
C VAL A 97 2.62 7.54 25.36
N LEU A 98 1.53 7.47 24.58
CA LEU A 98 0.42 8.43 24.62
C LEU A 98 -0.50 8.22 25.83
N LYS A 99 -0.44 7.07 26.51
CA LYS A 99 -1.34 6.74 27.63
C LYS A 99 -1.25 7.73 28.79
N VAL A 100 -0.05 8.21 29.09
CA VAL A 100 0.18 9.20 30.16
C VAL A 100 -0.44 10.54 29.76
N ALA A 101 -0.15 11.02 28.56
CA ALA A 101 -0.71 12.27 28.03
C ALA A 101 -2.25 12.22 27.93
N LEU A 102 -2.81 11.08 27.49
CA LEU A 102 -4.26 10.87 27.41
C LEU A 102 -4.92 10.93 28.79
N LYS A 103 -4.27 10.39 29.82
CA LYS A 103 -4.76 10.44 31.21
C LYS A 103 -4.82 11.87 31.74
N ASP A 104 -3.80 12.67 31.45
CA ASP A 104 -3.76 14.08 31.84
C ASP A 104 -4.79 14.92 31.09
N LEU A 105 -4.94 14.70 29.78
CA LEU A 105 -5.98 15.36 28.97
C LEU A 105 -7.39 15.05 29.48
N ASN A 106 -7.69 13.78 29.76
CA ASN A 106 -9.00 13.38 30.31
C ASN A 106 -9.27 14.00 31.69
N ARG A 107 -8.24 14.12 32.54
CA ARG A 107 -8.38 14.80 33.83
C ARG A 107 -8.71 16.29 33.64
N MET A 108 -7.95 16.98 32.78
CA MET A 108 -8.18 18.40 32.49
C MET A 108 -9.56 18.63 31.89
N GLU A 109 -9.98 17.78 30.95
CA GLU A 109 -11.31 17.84 30.34
C GLU A 109 -12.41 17.77 31.40
N LYS A 110 -12.35 16.78 32.30
CA LYS A 110 -13.33 16.63 33.39
C LYS A 110 -13.36 17.86 34.30
N THR A 111 -12.19 18.39 34.68
CA THR A 111 -12.11 19.58 35.53
C THR A 111 -12.73 20.80 34.83
N THR A 112 -12.44 21.00 33.55
CA THR A 112 -13.00 22.10 32.76
C THR A 112 -14.52 21.96 32.60
N GLN A 113 -15.02 20.75 32.31
CA GLN A 113 -16.46 20.47 32.20
C GLN A 113 -17.19 20.71 33.53
N ILE A 114 -16.65 20.22 34.65
CA ILE A 114 -17.21 20.46 35.98
C ILE A 114 -17.18 21.95 36.33
N SER A 115 -16.08 22.64 36.05
CA SER A 115 -15.96 24.09 36.26
C SER A 115 -17.01 24.86 35.46
N PHE A 116 -17.23 24.49 34.19
CA PHE A 116 -18.25 25.10 33.35
C PHE A 116 -19.66 24.86 33.90
N LEU A 117 -19.98 23.62 34.30
CA LEU A 117 -21.28 23.29 34.88
C LEU A 117 -21.51 24.03 36.20
N ASN A 118 -20.50 24.14 37.06
CA ASN A 118 -20.58 24.90 38.30
C ASN A 118 -20.76 26.40 38.05
N LEU A 119 -20.08 26.97 37.06
CA LEU A 119 -20.27 28.38 36.70
C LEU A 119 -21.66 28.64 36.10
N ARG A 120 -22.17 27.72 35.28
CA ARG A 120 -23.44 27.88 34.56
C ARG A 120 -24.67 27.52 35.40
N TYR A 121 -24.56 26.51 36.26
CA TYR A 121 -25.67 25.94 37.01
C TYR A 121 -25.44 25.90 38.54
N GLY A 122 -24.24 26.18 39.03
CA GLY A 122 -23.94 26.14 40.48
C GLY A 122 -24.62 27.24 41.30
N ASN A 123 -25.12 28.30 40.65
CA ASN A 123 -25.99 29.29 41.29
C ASN A 123 -27.46 28.84 41.40
N ILE A 124 -27.85 27.70 40.81
CA ILE A 124 -29.23 27.16 40.86
C ILE A 124 -29.42 26.24 42.07
N LEU A 125 -28.33 25.74 42.68
CA LEU A 125 -28.35 24.81 43.83
C LEU A 125 -28.07 25.50 45.18
N LYS A 126 -28.00 26.84 45.21
CA LYS A 126 -27.94 27.63 46.46
C LYS A 126 -29.34 28.16 46.80
N CYS A 127 -30.27 27.26 47.10
CA CYS A 127 -31.50 27.53 47.85
C CYS A 127 -31.62 26.49 48.95
#